data_AF-A0A767U6I9-F1
#
_entry.id   AF-A0A767U6I9-F1
#
_cell.length_a   1.000
_cell.length_b   1.000
_cell.length_c   1.000
_cell.angle_alpha   90.00
_cell.angle_beta   90.00
_cell.angle_gamma   90.00
#
_symmetry.space_group_name_H-M   'P 1'
#
loop_
_entity.id
_entity.type
_entity.pdbx_description
1 polymer ?
#
loop_
_entity_poly.entity_id
_entity_poly.type
_entity_poly.pdbx_seq_one_letter_code
_entity_poly.pdbx_strand_id
1 'polypeptide(L)'
;MNTIWHYSPLLAALLTPIFAANADELQAQQYGDFTDYVLALSWQTGFCQSQHERRHREPDECRLQKEPANKADFLTVHGLWPGLPKSIAARGVDQRRWQRFGCATRPIPNLPEVKASRKCSASAPGLSPDIAAALKEVMPGAGGNSCLERYEYAKHGACFGFDPNAYFGTM
;
A
#
# COMPACT_ATOMS: atom_id res chain seq x y z
N MET A 1 -43.55 -58.19 -22.84
CA MET A 1 -43.87 -56.75 -22.76
C MET A 1 -42.84 -56.11 -21.83
N ASN A 2 -41.74 -55.57 -22.35
CA ASN A 2 -40.74 -54.87 -21.54
C ASN A 2 -40.79 -53.38 -21.88
N THR A 3 -41.20 -52.58 -20.91
CA THR A 3 -41.27 -51.12 -20.96
C THR A 3 -39.87 -50.53 -20.72
N ILE A 4 -39.36 -49.77 -21.69
CA ILE A 4 -38.09 -49.05 -21.59
C ILE A 4 -38.37 -47.66 -21.00
N TRP A 5 -37.95 -47.42 -19.76
CA TRP A 5 -38.04 -46.10 -19.12
C TRP A 5 -36.89 -45.22 -19.61
N HIS A 6 -37.21 -44.15 -20.34
CA HIS A 6 -36.25 -43.12 -20.71
C HIS A 6 -36.14 -42.11 -19.57
N TYR A 7 -35.02 -42.13 -18.84
CA TYR A 7 -34.68 -41.06 -17.90
C TYR A 7 -33.89 -39.98 -18.65
N SER A 8 -34.51 -38.85 -18.96
CA SER A 8 -33.81 -37.63 -19.35
C SER A 8 -33.25 -36.94 -18.12
N PRO A 9 -31.92 -36.78 -17.96
CA PRO A 9 -31.39 -35.96 -16.89
C PRO A 9 -31.56 -34.48 -17.27
N LEU A 10 -32.39 -33.76 -16.51
CA LEU A 10 -32.41 -32.30 -16.51
C LEU A 10 -31.09 -31.80 -15.91
N LEU A 11 -30.18 -31.32 -16.75
CA LEU A 11 -29.00 -30.58 -16.29
C LEU A 11 -29.45 -29.21 -15.77
N ALA A 12 -29.48 -29.06 -14.44
CA ALA A 12 -29.61 -27.75 -13.80
C ALA A 12 -28.25 -27.02 -13.90
N ALA A 13 -28.13 -26.06 -14.82
CA ALA A 13 -26.98 -25.18 -14.91
C ALA A 13 -27.01 -24.18 -13.74
N LEU A 14 -26.22 -24.45 -12.69
CA LEU A 14 -25.91 -23.52 -11.62
C LEU A 14 -25.03 -22.39 -12.18
N LEU A 15 -25.64 -21.28 -12.57
CA LEU A 15 -24.96 -20.02 -12.87
C LEU A 15 -24.51 -19.39 -11.54
N THR A 16 -23.33 -19.76 -11.05
CA THR A 16 -22.67 -19.01 -9.98
C THR A 16 -22.22 -17.65 -10.53
N PRO A 17 -22.67 -16.52 -9.96
CA PRO A 17 -22.14 -15.22 -10.33
C PRO A 17 -20.65 -15.17 -9.97
N ILE A 18 -19.80 -15.07 -10.98
CA ILE A 18 -18.39 -14.75 -10.78
C ILE A 18 -18.36 -13.28 -10.39
N PHE A 19 -18.32 -12.99 -9.09
CA PHE A 19 -17.92 -11.66 -8.62
C PHE A 19 -16.42 -11.52 -8.91
N ALA A 20 -16.10 -11.03 -10.10
CA ALA A 20 -14.79 -10.45 -10.33
C ALA A 20 -14.70 -9.22 -9.42
N ALA A 21 -13.90 -9.31 -8.36
CA ALA A 21 -13.44 -8.14 -7.63
C ALA A 21 -12.56 -7.34 -8.60
N ASN A 22 -13.19 -6.49 -9.41
CA ASN A 22 -12.46 -5.46 -10.13
C ASN A 22 -12.05 -4.46 -9.07
N ALA A 23 -10.81 -4.56 -8.60
CA ALA A 23 -10.19 -3.41 -7.95
C ALA A 23 -10.19 -2.31 -9.01
N ASP A 24 -10.89 -1.20 -8.74
CA ASP A 24 -10.81 -0.03 -9.60
C ASP A 24 -9.32 0.33 -9.77
N GLU A 25 -8.92 0.61 -11.00
CA GLU A 25 -7.54 0.98 -11.29
C GLU A 25 -7.14 2.17 -10.42
N LEU A 26 -5.97 2.11 -9.78
CA LEU A 26 -5.48 3.22 -8.97
C LEU A 26 -5.18 4.42 -9.88
N GLN A 27 -6.11 5.37 -9.96
CA GLN A 27 -6.00 6.51 -10.88
C GLN A 27 -5.36 7.74 -10.22
N ALA A 28 -4.28 8.23 -10.82
CA ALA A 28 -3.70 9.53 -10.47
C ALA A 28 -4.56 10.67 -11.07
N GLN A 29 -4.95 11.64 -10.26
CA GLN A 29 -5.64 12.85 -10.72
C GLN A 29 -4.69 13.85 -11.38
N GLN A 30 -3.40 13.78 -11.03
CA GLN A 30 -2.34 14.62 -11.59
C GLN A 30 -0.98 13.90 -11.50
N TYR A 31 -0.02 14.34 -12.31
CA TYR A 31 1.32 13.72 -12.41
C TYR A 31 1.28 12.21 -12.72
N GLY A 32 0.23 11.72 -13.38
CA GLY A 32 0.05 10.30 -13.72
C GLY A 32 0.98 9.76 -14.81
N ASP A 33 1.91 10.57 -15.31
CA ASP A 33 2.81 10.24 -16.42
C ASP A 33 4.13 9.58 -15.96
N PHE A 34 4.02 8.68 -14.99
CA PHE A 34 5.04 7.69 -14.60
C PHE A 34 4.69 6.31 -15.19
N THR A 35 5.64 5.39 -15.22
CA THR A 35 5.49 4.10 -15.93
C THR A 35 5.35 2.88 -15.03
N ASP A 36 5.64 3.05 -13.75
CA ASP A 36 5.81 1.94 -12.82
C ASP A 36 5.49 2.38 -11.39
N TYR A 37 5.17 1.38 -10.58
CA TYR A 37 5.18 1.48 -9.13
C TYR A 37 6.22 0.53 -8.56
N VAL A 38 6.86 0.93 -7.46
CA VAL A 38 7.62 0.03 -6.60
C VAL A 38 6.71 -0.39 -5.44
N LEU A 39 6.29 -1.66 -5.43
CA LEU A 39 5.72 -2.26 -4.23
C LEU A 39 6.86 -2.60 -3.27
N ALA A 40 6.98 -1.84 -2.21
CA ALA A 40 7.97 -2.04 -1.18
C ALA A 40 7.40 -2.95 -0.09
N LEU A 41 7.95 -4.17 0.00
CA LEU A 41 7.62 -5.14 1.04
C LEU A 41 8.78 -5.26 2.01
N SER A 42 8.48 -5.21 3.30
CA SER A 42 9.45 -5.44 4.36
C SER A 42 9.39 -6.90 4.78
N TRP A 43 10.56 -7.53 4.91
CA TRP A 43 10.65 -8.72 5.75
C TRP A 43 10.69 -8.25 7.22
N GLN A 44 9.54 -8.29 7.90
CA GLN A 44 9.30 -7.59 9.17
C GLN A 44 10.29 -7.98 10.28
N THR A 45 10.61 -9.28 10.41
CA THR A 45 11.61 -9.73 11.38
C THR A 45 13.01 -9.20 11.03
N GLY A 46 13.39 -9.16 9.75
CA GLY A 46 14.63 -8.55 9.28
C GLY A 46 14.67 -7.04 9.50
N PHE A 47 13.55 -6.34 9.27
CA PHE A 47 13.41 -4.92 9.59
C PHE A 47 13.68 -4.68 11.08
N CYS A 48 12.99 -5.41 11.97
CA CYS A 48 13.15 -5.28 13.41
C CYS A 48 14.55 -5.63 13.90
N GLN A 49 15.14 -6.71 13.37
CA GLN A 49 16.54 -7.06 13.62
C GLN A 49 17.48 -5.92 13.23
N SER A 50 17.28 -5.31 12.06
CA SER A 50 18.13 -4.22 11.59
C SER A 50 17.99 -2.93 12.41
N GLN A 51 16.79 -2.68 12.98
CA GLN A 51 16.57 -1.56 13.90
C GLN A 51 17.34 -1.78 15.21
N HIS A 52 17.30 -3.01 15.74
CA HIS A 52 18.03 -3.42 16.93
C HIS A 52 19.55 -3.30 16.74
N GLU A 53 20.10 -3.85 15.65
CA GLU A 53 21.54 -3.82 15.35
C GLU A 53 22.08 -2.40 15.20
N ARG A 54 21.30 -1.49 14.62
CA ARG A 54 21.65 -0.07 14.48
C ARG A 54 21.40 0.75 15.76
N ARG A 55 20.97 0.11 16.85
CA ARG A 55 20.68 0.74 18.15
C ARG A 55 19.66 1.87 18.04
N HIS A 56 18.69 1.72 17.14
CA HIS A 56 17.53 2.61 17.11
C HIS A 56 16.62 2.34 18.30
N ARG A 57 15.83 3.35 18.69
CA ARG A 57 14.72 3.11 19.60
C ARG A 57 13.79 2.10 18.94
N GLU A 58 13.55 0.98 19.63
CA GLU A 58 12.68 -0.06 19.13
C GLU A 58 11.26 0.49 18.95
N PRO A 59 10.68 0.38 17.75
CA PRO A 59 9.32 0.82 17.50
C PRO A 59 8.31 -0.20 18.01
N ASP A 60 7.08 0.24 18.27
CA ASP A 60 6.05 -0.62 18.88
C ASP A 60 5.73 -1.84 18.01
N GLU A 61 5.76 -1.71 16.68
CA GLU A 61 5.56 -2.82 15.76
C GLU A 61 6.61 -3.94 15.85
N CYS A 62 7.79 -3.63 16.40
CA CYS A 62 8.84 -4.64 16.66
C CYS A 62 8.70 -5.23 18.06
N ARG A 63 8.49 -4.38 19.07
CA ARG A 63 8.32 -4.82 20.46
C ARG A 63 7.09 -5.71 20.66
N LEU A 64 6.02 -5.44 19.90
CA LEU A 64 4.76 -6.17 19.97
C LEU A 64 4.66 -7.30 18.93
N GLN A 65 5.70 -7.52 18.12
CA GLN A 65 5.71 -8.57 17.12
C GLN A 65 5.50 -9.93 17.79
N LYS A 66 4.61 -10.74 17.20
CA LYS A 66 4.37 -12.12 17.62
C LYS A 66 4.67 -13.05 16.46
N GLU A 67 4.92 -14.30 16.80
CA GLU A 67 5.09 -15.35 15.82
C GLU A 67 3.74 -15.70 15.16
N PRO A 68 3.55 -15.47 13.84
CA PRO A 68 2.34 -15.85 13.14
C PRO A 68 2.33 -17.36 12.83
N ALA A 69 1.13 -17.89 12.58
CA ALA A 69 0.98 -19.28 12.14
C ALA A 69 1.63 -19.51 10.76
N ASN A 70 1.43 -18.58 9.83
CA ASN A 70 2.04 -18.58 8.51
C ASN A 70 3.25 -17.63 8.48
N LYS A 71 4.45 -18.13 8.17
CA LYS A 71 5.67 -17.31 8.15
C LYS A 71 5.72 -16.31 7.01
N ALA A 72 4.91 -16.52 5.96
CA ALA A 72 4.77 -15.53 4.89
C ALA A 72 4.17 -14.21 5.39
N ASP A 73 3.44 -14.22 6.51
CA ASP A 73 2.83 -13.02 7.10
C ASP A 73 3.88 -12.05 7.69
N PHE A 74 5.15 -12.47 7.77
CA PHE A 74 6.27 -11.55 8.02
C PHE A 74 6.65 -10.70 6.81
N LEU A 75 6.12 -10.99 5.61
CA LEU A 75 6.25 -10.12 4.46
C LEU A 75 5.15 -9.05 4.53
N THR A 76 5.49 -7.89 5.06
CA THR A 76 4.56 -6.80 5.36
C THR A 76 4.67 -5.67 4.34
N VAL A 77 3.60 -4.91 4.16
CA VAL A 77 3.57 -3.72 3.32
C VAL A 77 4.40 -2.62 3.97
N HIS A 78 5.36 -2.07 3.21
CA HIS A 78 6.00 -0.79 3.53
C HIS A 78 5.30 0.35 2.79
N GLY A 79 5.09 0.21 1.48
CA GLY A 79 4.43 1.22 0.66
C GLY A 79 4.38 0.87 -0.82
N LEU A 80 3.71 1.72 -1.60
CA LEU A 80 3.57 1.62 -3.05
C LEU A 80 4.02 2.94 -3.67
N TRP A 81 5.17 2.96 -4.34
CA TRP A 81 5.83 4.21 -4.72
C TRP A 81 5.76 4.43 -6.23
N PRO A 82 5.04 5.45 -6.72
CA PRO A 82 5.10 5.83 -8.13
C PRO A 82 6.53 6.17 -8.56
N GLY A 83 6.89 5.73 -9.77
CA GLY A 83 8.10 6.16 -10.46
C GLY A 83 8.13 7.67 -10.67
N LEU A 84 9.26 8.21 -11.13
CA LEU A 84 9.40 9.65 -11.41
C LEU A 84 8.49 10.04 -12.60
N PRO A 85 7.49 10.91 -12.40
CA PRO A 85 6.63 11.37 -13.49
C PRO A 85 7.41 12.20 -14.50
N LYS A 86 7.15 12.02 -15.81
CA LYS A 86 7.87 12.74 -16.87
C LYS A 86 7.69 14.26 -16.75
N SER A 87 6.50 14.71 -16.36
CA SER A 87 6.14 16.11 -16.10
C SER A 87 6.97 16.73 -14.98
N ILE A 88 7.30 15.96 -13.94
CA ILE A 88 8.18 16.37 -12.84
C ILE A 88 9.65 16.34 -13.28
N ALA A 89 10.07 15.30 -14.01
CA ALA A 89 11.41 15.18 -14.56
C ALA A 89 11.76 16.36 -15.48
N ALA A 90 10.81 16.79 -16.31
CA ALA A 90 10.93 17.95 -17.19
C ALA A 90 11.25 19.27 -16.46
N ARG A 91 11.08 19.31 -15.13
CA ARG A 91 11.43 20.45 -14.27
C ARG A 91 12.78 20.31 -13.57
N GLY A 92 13.63 19.39 -14.01
CA GLY A 92 14.98 19.19 -13.50
C GLY A 92 15.06 18.37 -12.21
N VAL A 93 14.04 17.54 -11.95
CA VAL A 93 14.07 16.55 -10.87
C VAL A 93 14.66 15.26 -11.43
N ASP A 94 15.74 14.77 -10.82
CA ASP A 94 16.32 13.47 -11.14
C ASP A 94 15.74 12.35 -10.25
N GLN A 95 16.05 11.10 -10.60
CA GLN A 95 15.59 9.91 -9.88
C GLN A 95 16.01 9.92 -8.40
N ARG A 96 17.23 10.37 -8.10
CA ARG A 96 17.76 10.40 -6.73
C ARG A 96 16.99 11.39 -5.87
N ARG A 97 16.66 12.56 -6.42
CA ARG A 97 15.84 13.58 -5.75
C ARG A 97 14.41 13.09 -5.57
N TRP A 98 13.84 12.43 -6.58
CA TRP A 98 12.51 11.81 -6.48
C TRP A 98 12.44 10.76 -5.37
N GLN A 99 13.38 9.82 -5.33
CA GLN A 99 13.44 8.80 -4.28
C GLN A 99 13.58 9.41 -2.87
N ARG A 100 14.36 10.49 -2.76
CA ARG A 100 14.58 11.17 -1.47
C ARG A 100 13.36 11.92 -0.97
N PHE A 101 12.68 12.68 -1.84
CA PHE A 101 11.66 13.65 -1.43
C PHE A 101 10.24 13.32 -1.88
N GLY A 102 10.06 12.49 -2.90
CA GLY A 102 8.74 12.17 -3.48
C GLY A 102 7.94 13.43 -3.78
N CYS A 103 6.71 13.47 -3.28
CA CYS A 103 5.80 14.62 -3.38
C CYS A 103 6.37 15.95 -2.85
N ALA A 104 7.37 15.92 -1.97
CA ALA A 104 8.03 17.12 -1.45
C ALA A 104 9.20 17.63 -2.32
N THR A 105 9.48 16.96 -3.46
CA THR A 105 10.54 17.41 -4.37
C THR A 105 10.25 18.79 -4.95
N ARG A 106 11.31 19.51 -5.33
CA ARG A 106 11.25 20.86 -5.89
C ARG A 106 11.78 20.88 -7.32
N PRO A 107 11.21 21.72 -8.22
CA PRO A 107 10.26 22.79 -7.91
C PRO A 107 8.80 22.36 -7.78
N ILE A 108 8.46 21.18 -8.31
CA ILE A 108 7.13 20.56 -8.21
C ILE A 108 7.30 19.09 -7.81
N PRO A 109 6.37 18.48 -7.05
CA PRO A 109 5.09 19.05 -6.60
C PRO A 109 5.22 20.00 -5.41
N ASN A 110 6.35 19.99 -4.69
CA ASN A 110 6.66 20.87 -3.56
C ASN A 110 5.60 20.85 -2.44
N LEU A 111 5.00 19.69 -2.18
CA LEU A 111 4.19 19.48 -0.98
C LEU A 111 5.07 19.55 0.30
N PRO A 112 4.47 19.73 1.49
CA PRO A 112 5.21 19.70 2.74
C PRO A 112 6.00 18.40 2.91
N GLU A 113 7.29 18.51 3.23
CA GLU A 113 8.14 17.33 3.48
C GLU A 113 7.76 16.66 4.81
N VAL A 114 7.43 15.37 4.75
CA VAL A 114 7.26 14.54 5.95
C VAL A 114 8.61 13.94 6.38
N LYS A 115 8.90 13.99 7.68
CA LYS A 115 10.12 13.42 8.26
C LYS A 115 9.83 12.06 8.88
N ALA A 116 10.70 11.08 8.64
CA ALA A 116 10.58 9.74 9.22
C ALA A 116 10.61 9.72 10.77
N SER A 117 11.21 10.75 11.40
CA SER A 117 11.20 10.92 12.86
C SER A 117 9.88 11.48 13.42
N ARG A 118 8.99 11.97 12.55
CA ARG A 118 7.74 12.67 12.91
C ARG A 118 6.61 12.30 11.95
N LYS A 119 6.44 11.01 11.69
CA LYS A 119 5.45 10.48 10.72
C LYS A 119 4.02 10.94 11.03
N CYS A 120 3.63 10.92 12.30
CA CYS A 120 2.30 11.35 12.75
C CYS A 120 1.99 12.84 12.55
N SER A 121 3.01 13.68 12.25
CA SER A 121 2.80 15.09 11.91
C SER A 121 2.26 15.31 10.51
N ALA A 122 2.30 14.30 9.62
CA ALA A 122 1.59 14.34 8.35
C ALA A 122 0.07 14.24 8.55
N SER A 123 -0.68 14.80 7.61
CA SER A 123 -2.14 14.70 7.58
C SER A 123 -2.58 13.23 7.53
N ALA A 124 -3.63 12.90 8.29
CA ALA A 124 -4.24 11.58 8.19
C ALA A 124 -4.90 11.44 6.80
N PRO A 125 -4.68 10.33 6.09
CA PRO A 125 -5.21 10.14 4.74
C PRO A 125 -6.72 9.89 4.69
N GLY A 126 -7.45 9.84 5.81
CA GLY A 126 -8.92 9.71 5.79
C GLY A 126 -9.42 8.33 5.33
N LEU A 127 -8.81 7.26 5.84
CA LEU A 127 -9.18 5.88 5.52
C LEU A 127 -10.54 5.50 6.12
N SER A 128 -11.31 4.70 5.39
CA SER A 128 -12.49 4.03 5.91
C SER A 128 -12.08 3.02 6.99
N PRO A 129 -12.98 2.71 7.96
CA PRO A 129 -12.64 1.80 9.06
C PRO A 129 -12.19 0.41 8.60
N ASP A 130 -12.77 -0.11 7.51
CA ASP A 130 -12.44 -1.40 6.92
C ASP A 130 -11.04 -1.40 6.28
N ILE A 131 -10.69 -0.39 5.49
CA ILE A 131 -9.34 -0.26 4.92
C ILE A 131 -8.31 -0.02 6.02
N ALA A 132 -8.61 0.80 7.01
CA ALA A 132 -7.70 1.03 8.14
C ALA A 132 -7.44 -0.25 8.94
N ALA A 133 -8.46 -1.09 9.14
CA ALA A 133 -8.32 -2.38 9.81
C ALA A 133 -7.50 -3.36 8.97
N ALA A 134 -7.82 -3.51 7.68
CA ALA A 134 -7.08 -4.39 6.77
C ALA A 134 -5.60 -3.97 6.65
N LEU A 135 -5.35 -2.67 6.50
CA LEU A 135 -4.00 -2.13 6.41
C LEU A 135 -3.18 -2.44 7.66
N LYS A 136 -3.78 -2.36 8.86
CA LYS A 136 -3.07 -2.63 10.12
C LYS A 136 -2.59 -4.09 10.23
N GLU A 137 -3.29 -5.03 9.62
CA GLU A 137 -2.89 -6.45 9.61
C GLU A 137 -1.63 -6.69 8.78
N VAL A 138 -1.48 -5.96 7.66
CA VAL A 138 -0.37 -6.17 6.71
C VAL A 138 0.72 -5.08 6.78
N MET A 139 0.46 -3.95 7.44
CA MET A 139 1.38 -2.86 7.70
C MET A 139 1.42 -2.58 9.21
N PRO A 140 2.25 -3.29 9.99
CA PRO A 140 2.28 -3.17 11.45
C PRO A 140 2.58 -1.76 11.98
N GLY A 141 3.26 -0.92 11.19
CA GLY A 141 3.54 0.48 11.50
C GLY A 141 2.38 1.45 11.25
N ALA A 142 1.23 0.98 10.73
CA ALA A 142 0.07 1.82 10.46
C ALA A 142 -0.66 2.23 11.74
N GLY A 143 -1.02 3.52 11.81
CA GLY A 143 -1.73 4.10 12.95
C GLY A 143 -0.91 4.13 14.23
N GLY A 144 -1.60 4.13 15.38
CA GLY A 144 -0.98 4.20 16.70
C GLY A 144 -0.03 5.40 16.83
N ASN A 145 1.15 5.17 17.40
CA ASN A 145 2.21 6.17 17.51
C ASN A 145 3.25 6.08 16.38
N SER A 146 3.07 5.15 15.43
CA SER A 146 4.01 4.91 14.33
C SER A 146 3.59 5.66 13.06
N CYS A 147 2.30 5.71 12.75
CA CYS A 147 1.71 6.49 11.65
C CYS A 147 2.43 6.31 10.30
N LEU A 148 2.90 5.11 9.98
CA LEU A 148 3.62 4.82 8.74
C LEU A 148 2.78 5.19 7.51
N GLU A 149 1.48 4.91 7.54
CA GLU A 149 0.53 5.23 6.47
C GLU A 149 0.49 6.74 6.17
N ARG A 150 0.62 7.59 7.19
CA ARG A 150 0.64 9.05 6.97
C ARG A 150 1.92 9.49 6.26
N TYR A 151 3.05 8.90 6.64
CA TYR A 151 4.33 9.16 6.00
C TYR A 151 4.31 8.70 4.54
N GLU A 152 3.87 7.48 4.30
CA GLU A 152 3.80 6.88 2.97
C GLU A 152 2.87 7.67 2.07
N TYR A 153 1.66 8.00 2.54
CA TYR A 153 0.72 8.77 1.74
C TYR A 153 1.25 10.18 1.45
N ALA A 154 1.76 10.90 2.44
CA ALA A 154 2.27 12.26 2.24
C ALA A 154 3.45 12.31 1.25
N LYS A 155 4.33 11.30 1.27
CA LYS A 155 5.51 11.26 0.40
C LYS A 155 5.22 10.67 -0.99
N HIS A 156 4.30 9.72 -1.10
CA HIS A 156 4.15 8.89 -2.30
C HIS A 156 2.76 8.91 -2.95
N GLY A 157 1.71 9.37 -2.25
CA GLY A 157 0.35 9.38 -2.80
C GLY A 157 -0.30 10.77 -2.92
N ALA A 158 -0.07 11.65 -1.96
CA ALA A 158 -0.82 12.90 -1.82
C ALA A 158 -0.70 13.83 -3.04
N CYS A 159 0.49 13.94 -3.64
CA CYS A 159 0.68 14.79 -4.81
C CYS A 159 0.02 14.25 -6.07
N PHE A 160 -0.26 12.95 -6.16
CA PHE A 160 -0.97 12.36 -7.29
C PHE A 160 -2.48 12.53 -7.18
N GLY A 161 -2.98 12.91 -6.00
CA GLY A 161 -4.42 12.98 -5.72
C GLY A 161 -5.08 11.60 -5.73
N PHE A 162 -4.35 10.55 -5.36
CA PHE A 162 -4.95 9.22 -5.24
C PHE A 162 -6.10 9.24 -4.24
N ASP A 163 -7.14 8.43 -4.49
CA ASP A 163 -8.06 8.09 -3.41
C ASP A 163 -7.31 7.25 -2.36
N PRO A 164 -7.29 7.66 -1.08
CA PRO A 164 -6.58 6.95 -0.03
C PRO A 164 -7.04 5.50 0.16
N ASN A 165 -8.34 5.23 0.03
CA ASN A 165 -8.89 3.89 0.22
C ASN A 165 -8.46 2.97 -0.92
N ALA A 166 -8.48 3.47 -2.17
CA ALA A 166 -7.95 2.75 -3.32
C ALA A 166 -6.43 2.55 -3.23
N TYR A 167 -5.68 3.58 -2.82
CA TYR A 167 -4.22 3.53 -2.71
C TYR A 167 -3.75 2.48 -1.70
N PHE A 168 -4.32 2.48 -0.49
CA PHE A 168 -3.97 1.49 0.53
C PHE A 168 -4.66 0.13 0.30
N GLY A 169 -5.83 0.09 -0.33
CA GLY A 169 -6.49 -1.16 -0.72
C GLY A 169 -5.79 -1.90 -1.86
N THR A 170 -4.97 -1.19 -2.66
CA THR A 170 -4.12 -1.80 -3.70
C THR A 170 -2.87 -2.47 -3.12
N MET A 171 -2.41 -2.04 -1.93
CA MET A 171 -1.21 -2.58 -1.27
C MET A 171 -1.49 -3.92 -0.59
#